data_AF-A0A8X6L9X6-F1
#
_entry.id   AF-A0A8X6L9X6-F1
#
_cell.length_a   1.000
_cell.length_b   1.000
_cell.length_c   1.000
_cell.angle_alpha   90.00
_cell.angle_beta   90.00
_cell.angle_gamma   90.00
#
_symmetry.space_group_name_H-M   'P 1'
#
loop_
_entity.id
_entity.type
_entity.pdbx_description
1 polymer ?
#
loop_
_entity_poly.entity_id
_entity_poly.type
_entity_poly.pdbx_seq_one_letter_code
_entity_poly.pdbx_strand_id
1 'polypeptide(L)'
;NWIKLMAKMGYVWGQGLGKDSDGRIEPVEAIVLPKGKSLDKCAEMREPESSVFAFLNKNLSRNNERSGDMLRKRTSTEASESNGTGSKSQAIDLNFEMYSVGEAIKKTKKEIIRLQQSVNRNSERNEAACSLMKQKMTAQNNLLKNLEAKERRISDEINKKKNHKKIAIF
;
A
#
# COMPACT_ATOMS: atom_id res chain seq x y z
N ASN A 1 24.80 18.73 19.89
CA ASN A 1 23.81 17.80 20.48
C ASN A 1 22.89 17.28 19.38
N TRP A 2 23.18 16.09 18.85
CA TRP A 2 22.56 15.52 17.64
C TRP A 2 21.07 15.20 17.81
N ILE A 3 20.64 14.87 19.04
CA ILE A 3 19.22 14.63 19.38
C ILE A 3 18.38 15.88 19.08
N LYS A 4 18.89 17.08 19.40
CA LYS A 4 18.18 18.35 19.18
C LYS A 4 18.03 18.69 17.69
N LEU A 5 19.02 18.32 16.87
CA LEU A 5 18.96 18.46 15.41
C LEU A 5 17.92 17.50 14.83
N MET A 6 17.95 16.23 15.24
CA MET A 6 16.98 15.23 14.78
C MET A 6 15.54 15.62 15.14
N ALA A 7 15.30 16.08 16.36
CA ALA A 7 13.98 16.57 16.78
C ALA A 7 13.50 17.76 15.93
N LYS A 8 14.40 18.69 15.58
CA LYS A 8 14.09 19.83 14.68
C LYS A 8 13.72 19.36 13.27
N MET A 9 14.29 18.24 12.83
CA MET A 9 13.99 17.61 11.53
C MET A 9 12.80 16.63 11.60
N GLY A 10 12.09 16.57 12.73
CA GLY A 10 10.85 15.81 12.89
C GLY A 10 11.02 14.39 13.43
N TYR A 11 12.19 14.02 13.94
CA TYR A 11 12.40 12.75 14.64
C TYR A 11 11.67 12.72 15.98
N VAL A 12 10.94 11.63 16.26
CA VAL A 12 10.28 11.35 17.53
C VAL A 12 11.00 10.19 18.19
N TRP A 13 11.25 10.28 19.50
CA TRP A 13 11.96 9.24 20.23
C TRP A 13 11.24 7.89 20.13
N GLY A 14 11.99 6.82 19.89
CA GLY A 14 11.45 5.46 19.77
C GLY A 14 10.66 5.21 18.47
N GLN A 15 10.65 6.17 17.54
CA GLN A 15 10.00 6.06 16.25
C GLN A 15 11.04 6.07 15.12
N GLY A 16 10.65 5.55 13.97
CA GLY A 16 11.48 5.54 12.79
C GLY A 16 11.76 6.94 12.24
N LEU A 17 12.91 7.13 11.59
CA LEU A 17 13.20 8.36 10.86
C LEU A 17 12.36 8.47 9.58
N GLY A 18 11.72 9.63 9.34
CA GLY A 18 11.01 9.90 8.10
C GLY A 18 9.71 10.69 8.31
N LYS A 19 9.09 11.13 7.20
CA LYS A 19 7.88 11.98 7.22
C LYS A 19 6.73 11.38 8.03
N ASP A 20 6.62 10.06 8.01
CA ASP A 20 5.51 9.28 8.60
C ASP A 20 5.97 8.37 9.74
N SER A 21 7.19 8.57 10.28
CA SER A 21 7.76 7.74 11.35
C SER A 21 7.94 6.25 11.00
N ASP A 22 7.78 5.87 9.73
CA ASP A 22 7.92 4.49 9.23
C ASP A 22 9.39 4.08 9.00
N GLY A 23 10.35 4.90 9.45
CA GLY A 23 11.76 4.55 9.36
C GLY A 23 12.12 3.33 10.22
N ARG A 24 13.29 2.77 9.95
CA ARG A 24 13.76 1.61 10.69
C ARG A 24 14.15 2.01 12.12
N ILE A 25 13.55 1.34 13.10
CA ILE A 25 13.84 1.54 14.53
C ILE A 25 14.94 0.59 15.00
N GLU A 26 14.97 -0.63 14.45
CA GLU A 26 15.95 -1.64 14.81
C GLU A 26 17.34 -1.32 14.23
N PRO A 27 18.41 -1.41 15.02
CA PRO A 27 19.78 -1.23 14.55
C PRO A 27 20.10 -2.12 13.35
N VAL A 28 20.82 -1.58 12.37
CA VAL A 28 21.36 -2.36 11.25
C VAL A 28 22.63 -3.06 11.68
N GLU A 29 22.64 -4.38 11.57
CA GLU A 29 23.86 -5.15 11.74
C GLU A 29 24.87 -4.76 10.65
N ALA A 30 26.06 -4.34 11.08
CA ALA A 30 27.09 -3.89 10.17
C ALA A 30 27.77 -5.10 9.51
N ILE A 31 27.70 -5.17 8.19
CA ILE A 31 28.42 -6.18 7.41
C ILE A 31 29.80 -5.62 7.08
N VAL A 32 30.85 -6.29 7.54
CA VAL A 32 32.23 -5.90 7.23
C VAL A 32 32.58 -6.39 5.82
N LEU A 33 32.87 -5.44 4.93
CA LEU A 33 33.27 -5.72 3.55
C LEU A 33 34.81 -5.73 3.42
N PRO A 34 35.36 -6.42 2.41
CA PRO A 34 36.81 -6.46 2.19
C PRO A 34 37.39 -5.06 1.94
N LYS A 35 38.53 -4.76 2.58
CA LYS A 35 39.24 -3.49 2.41
C LYS A 35 39.78 -3.36 0.98
N GLY A 36 39.83 -2.13 0.47
CA GLY A 36 40.41 -1.83 -0.86
C GLY A 36 39.52 -2.18 -2.06
N LYS A 37 38.26 -2.56 -1.83
CA LYS A 37 37.28 -2.79 -2.90
C LYS A 37 36.30 -1.62 -3.01
N SER A 38 35.88 -1.31 -4.23
CA SER A 38 34.85 -0.28 -4.48
C SER A 38 33.47 -0.75 -4.00
N LEU A 39 32.55 0.20 -3.79
CA LEU A 39 31.15 -0.11 -3.47
C LEU A 39 30.49 -0.97 -4.55
N ASP A 40 30.84 -0.75 -5.83
CA ASP A 40 30.32 -1.54 -6.95
C ASP A 40 30.75 -3.01 -6.83
N LYS A 41 32.02 -3.27 -6.46
CA LYS A 41 32.51 -4.63 -6.27
C LYS A 41 31.85 -5.30 -5.06
N CYS A 42 31.53 -4.53 -4.02
CA CYS A 42 30.78 -5.02 -2.87
C CYS A 42 29.32 -5.33 -3.21
N ALA A 43 28.68 -4.54 -4.07
CA ALA A 43 27.34 -4.82 -4.58
C ALA A 43 27.32 -6.06 -5.47
N GLU A 44 28.35 -6.29 -6.28
CA GLU A 44 28.49 -7.47 -7.16
C GLU A 44 28.76 -8.76 -6.36
N MET A 45 29.51 -8.68 -5.25
CA MET A 45 29.71 -9.80 -4.32
C MET A 45 28.42 -10.17 -3.56
N ARG A 46 27.37 -9.35 -3.64
CA ARG A 46 26.07 -9.62 -3.03
C ARG A 46 25.20 -10.33 -4.05
N GLU A 47 24.85 -11.59 -3.78
CA GLU A 47 24.00 -12.41 -4.65
C GLU A 47 22.69 -11.68 -5.03
N PRO A 48 22.42 -11.43 -6.33
CA PRO A 48 21.21 -10.73 -6.76
C PRO A 48 19.94 -11.53 -6.47
N GLU A 49 20.05 -12.86 -6.36
CA GLU A 49 18.95 -13.77 -6.02
C GLU A 49 18.40 -13.55 -4.59
N SER A 50 19.14 -12.85 -3.72
CA SER A 50 18.66 -12.49 -2.37
C SER A 50 17.82 -11.20 -2.32
N SER A 51 17.70 -10.48 -3.45
CA SER A 51 16.94 -9.24 -3.50
C SER A 51 15.46 -9.49 -3.77
N VAL A 52 14.60 -8.95 -2.90
CA VAL A 52 13.14 -8.95 -3.10
C VAL A 52 12.76 -8.38 -4.47
N PHE A 53 13.52 -7.40 -4.98
CA PHE A 53 13.29 -6.84 -6.31
C PHE A 53 13.65 -7.79 -7.45
N ALA A 54 14.69 -8.62 -7.30
CA ALA A 54 15.01 -9.65 -8.28
C ALA A 54 13.90 -10.72 -8.33
N PHE A 55 13.40 -11.13 -7.17
CA PHE A 55 12.25 -12.05 -7.07
C PHE A 55 11.00 -11.47 -7.74
N LEU A 56 10.67 -10.20 -7.47
CA LEU A 56 9.52 -9.54 -8.09
C LEU A 56 9.68 -9.42 -9.61
N ASN A 57 10.84 -8.95 -10.08
CA ASN A 57 11.10 -8.79 -11.51
C ASN A 57 11.01 -10.14 -12.25
N LYS A 58 11.56 -11.21 -11.66
CA LYS A 58 11.47 -12.58 -12.21
C LYS A 58 10.03 -13.05 -12.36
N ASN A 59 9.16 -12.76 -11.39
CA ASN A 59 7.76 -13.20 -11.42
C ASN A 59 6.85 -12.30 -12.27
N LEU A 60 7.14 -10.99 -12.34
CA LEU A 60 6.39 -10.04 -13.18
C LEU A 60 6.71 -10.25 -14.66
N SER A 61 7.99 -10.46 -15.02
CA SER A 61 8.40 -10.75 -16.41
C SER A 61 7.85 -12.09 -16.91
N ARG A 62 7.74 -13.10 -16.03
CA ARG A 62 7.24 -14.44 -16.39
C ARG A 62 5.75 -14.48 -16.76
N ASN A 63 4.97 -13.48 -16.35
CA ASN A 63 3.57 -13.35 -16.75
C ASN A 63 3.38 -12.71 -18.13
N ASN A 64 4.40 -12.05 -18.68
CA ASN A 64 4.31 -11.37 -19.98
C ASN A 64 4.71 -12.27 -21.16
N GLU A 65 5.40 -13.38 -20.92
CA GLU A 65 5.79 -14.32 -21.99
C GLU A 65 4.76 -15.41 -22.27
N ARG A 66 3.77 -15.62 -21.38
CA ARG A 66 2.68 -16.59 -21.58
C ARG A 66 1.58 -16.11 -22.54
N SER A 67 1.58 -14.83 -22.92
CA SER A 67 0.60 -14.23 -23.84
C SER A 67 1.06 -14.22 -25.30
N GLY A 68 2.29 -14.62 -25.60
CA GLY A 68 2.91 -14.45 -26.92
C GLY A 68 2.77 -15.63 -27.90
N ASP A 69 2.40 -16.83 -27.45
CA ASP A 69 2.52 -18.04 -28.30
C ASP A 69 1.19 -18.80 -28.45
N MET A 70 0.14 -18.12 -28.93
CA MET A 70 -1.01 -18.78 -29.55
C MET A 70 -1.16 -18.33 -31.00
N LEU A 71 -0.22 -18.85 -31.80
CA LEU A 71 -0.18 -18.95 -33.25
C LEU A 71 -1.55 -19.04 -33.94
N ARG A 72 -1.81 -18.07 -34.81
CA ARG A 72 -2.42 -18.15 -36.15
C ARG A 72 -2.91 -19.56 -36.56
N LYS A 73 -4.22 -19.82 -36.48
CA LYS A 73 -4.90 -20.73 -37.43
C LYS A 73 -6.41 -20.47 -37.53
N ARG A 74 -6.79 -19.91 -38.69
CA ARG A 74 -7.97 -20.23 -39.52
C ARG A 74 -9.37 -19.78 -39.04
N THR A 75 -9.92 -18.78 -39.75
CA THR A 75 -10.98 -18.87 -40.78
C THR A 75 -12.39 -19.06 -40.20
N SER A 76 -13.20 -18.01 -40.39
CA SER A 76 -14.66 -17.97 -40.51
C SER A 76 -15.42 -19.31 -40.46
N THR A 77 -16.29 -19.46 -39.47
CA THR A 77 -17.74 -19.78 -39.61
C THR A 77 -18.38 -19.92 -38.22
N GLU A 78 -19.44 -19.14 -38.02
CA GLU A 78 -20.70 -19.41 -37.30
C GLU A 78 -20.73 -20.10 -35.91
N ALA A 79 -21.53 -19.46 -35.04
CA ALA A 79 -22.34 -19.99 -33.94
C ALA A 79 -21.73 -21.09 -33.05
N SER A 80 -21.35 -20.69 -31.83
CA SER A 80 -21.50 -21.55 -30.65
C SER A 80 -21.58 -20.69 -29.39
N GLU A 81 -22.72 -20.79 -28.73
CA GLU A 81 -22.96 -20.37 -27.35
C GLU A 81 -21.85 -20.93 -26.45
N SER A 82 -21.28 -20.08 -25.58
CA SER A 82 -20.49 -20.55 -24.45
C SER A 82 -20.83 -19.78 -23.19
N ASN A 83 -21.38 -20.54 -22.26
CA ASN A 83 -21.72 -20.17 -20.89
C ASN A 83 -20.46 -19.77 -20.09
N GLY A 84 -20.59 -18.67 -19.34
CA GLY A 84 -20.15 -18.59 -17.93
C GLY A 84 -18.67 -18.38 -17.60
N THR A 85 -18.18 -17.13 -17.65
CA THR A 85 -16.95 -16.72 -16.92
C THR A 85 -17.00 -15.33 -16.27
N GLY A 86 -18.14 -14.62 -16.27
CA GLY A 86 -18.23 -13.24 -15.75
C GLY A 86 -18.10 -13.06 -14.22
N SER A 87 -18.22 -14.14 -13.43
CA SER A 87 -18.34 -14.03 -11.96
C SER A 87 -17.01 -14.00 -11.19
N LYS A 88 -15.90 -14.46 -11.80
CA LYS A 88 -14.57 -14.42 -11.14
C LYS A 88 -13.96 -13.00 -11.19
N SER A 89 -14.08 -12.31 -12.32
CA SER A 89 -13.54 -10.95 -12.50
C SER A 89 -14.15 -9.98 -11.48
N GLN A 90 -15.48 -9.99 -11.35
CA GLN A 90 -16.19 -9.10 -10.42
C GLN A 90 -15.89 -9.38 -8.93
N ALA A 91 -15.44 -10.59 -8.57
CA ALA A 91 -15.02 -10.92 -7.21
C ALA A 91 -13.57 -10.47 -6.92
N ILE A 92 -12.70 -10.54 -7.92
CA ILE A 92 -11.35 -9.98 -7.87
C ILE A 92 -11.43 -8.46 -7.72
N ASP A 93 -12.35 -7.81 -8.46
CA ASP A 93 -12.56 -6.37 -8.41
C ASP A 93 -13.01 -5.89 -7.02
N LEU A 94 -13.91 -6.61 -6.35
CA LEU A 94 -14.34 -6.25 -4.99
C LEU A 94 -13.21 -6.41 -3.95
N ASN A 95 -12.39 -7.43 -4.08
CA ASN A 95 -11.25 -7.62 -3.19
C ASN A 95 -10.18 -6.56 -3.41
N PHE A 96 -9.96 -6.15 -4.66
CA PHE A 96 -9.07 -5.03 -4.99
C PHE A 96 -9.60 -3.71 -4.44
N GLU A 97 -10.90 -3.43 -4.62
CA GLU A 97 -11.53 -2.22 -4.09
C GLU A 97 -11.49 -2.20 -2.55
N MET A 98 -11.72 -3.34 -1.89
CA MET A 98 -11.55 -3.47 -0.43
C MET A 98 -10.14 -3.07 0.01
N TYR A 99 -9.12 -3.58 -0.68
CA TYR A 99 -7.73 -3.24 -0.38
C TYR A 99 -7.43 -1.75 -0.60
N SER A 100 -7.88 -1.20 -1.73
CA SER A 100 -7.72 0.22 -2.08
C SER A 100 -8.37 1.14 -1.04
N VAL A 101 -9.61 0.84 -0.63
CA VAL A 101 -10.32 1.57 0.42
C VAL A 101 -9.60 1.44 1.77
N GLY A 102 -9.11 0.25 2.12
CA GLY A 102 -8.34 0.02 3.35
C GLY A 102 -7.06 0.86 3.43
N GLU A 103 -6.30 0.95 2.33
CA GLU A 103 -5.12 1.82 2.24
C GLU A 103 -5.49 3.32 2.35
N ALA A 104 -6.58 3.73 1.70
CA ALA A 104 -7.08 5.10 1.81
C ALA A 104 -7.50 5.45 3.25
N ILE A 105 -8.15 4.53 3.96
CA ILE A 105 -8.50 4.68 5.39
C ILE A 105 -7.24 4.85 6.23
N LYS A 106 -6.25 3.97 6.05
CA LYS A 106 -4.98 4.01 6.79
C LYS A 106 -4.26 5.34 6.60
N LYS A 107 -4.16 5.81 5.36
CA LYS A 107 -3.54 7.10 5.01
C LYS A 107 -4.29 8.28 5.63
N THR A 108 -5.62 8.26 5.60
CA THR A 108 -6.47 9.32 6.16
C THR A 108 -6.33 9.37 7.69
N LYS A 109 -6.34 8.22 8.38
CA LYS A 109 -6.11 8.13 9.83
C LYS A 109 -4.74 8.71 10.22
N LYS A 110 -3.68 8.38 9.46
CA LYS A 110 -2.34 8.96 9.68
C LYS A 110 -2.33 10.49 9.54
N GLU A 111 -2.99 11.04 8.52
CA GLU A 111 -3.06 12.51 8.33
C GLU A 111 -3.83 13.20 9.46
N ILE A 112 -4.92 12.61 9.97
CA ILE A 112 -5.65 13.15 11.13
C ILE A 112 -4.73 13.23 12.35
N ILE A 113 -3.99 12.16 12.64
CA ILE A 113 -3.01 12.13 13.75
C ILE A 113 -1.95 13.23 13.56
N ARG A 114 -1.44 13.39 12.33
CA ARG A 114 -0.43 14.42 12.01
C ARG A 114 -0.97 15.83 12.26
N LEU A 115 -2.19 16.12 11.82
CA LEU A 115 -2.84 17.41 12.03
C LEU A 115 -3.08 17.65 13.52
N GLN A 116 -3.56 16.65 14.26
CA GLN A 116 -3.76 16.74 15.71
C GLN A 116 -2.45 17.08 16.44
N GLN A 117 -1.36 16.37 16.12
CA GLN A 117 -0.05 16.66 16.70
C GLN A 117 0.46 18.06 16.34
N SER A 118 0.21 18.52 15.11
CA SER A 118 0.60 19.86 14.67
C SER A 118 -0.18 20.95 15.40
N VAL A 119 -1.49 20.76 15.59
CA VAL A 119 -2.32 21.66 16.41
C VAL A 119 -1.79 21.72 17.83
N ASN A 120 -1.47 20.57 18.44
CA ASN A 120 -0.96 20.52 19.81
C ASN A 120 0.37 21.27 19.98
N ARG A 121 1.30 21.11 19.03
CA ARG A 121 2.61 21.81 19.07
C ARG A 121 2.53 23.31 18.83
N ASN A 122 1.52 23.77 18.09
CA ASN A 122 1.42 25.17 17.66
C ASN A 122 0.31 25.96 18.39
N SER A 123 -0.40 25.31 19.33
CA SER A 123 -1.61 25.81 19.99
C SER A 123 -1.43 27.16 20.65
N GLU A 124 -0.27 27.43 21.24
CA GLU A 124 -0.01 28.65 22.02
C GLU A 124 0.58 29.79 21.19
N ARG A 125 1.06 29.50 19.96
CA ARG A 125 1.88 30.45 19.19
C ARG A 125 1.16 31.07 18.00
N ASN A 126 0.22 30.36 17.39
CA ASN A 126 -0.47 30.85 16.19
C ASN A 126 -1.88 30.26 16.08
N GLU A 127 -2.84 30.97 16.66
CA GLU A 127 -4.25 30.58 16.70
C GLU A 127 -4.87 30.44 15.31
N ALA A 128 -4.56 31.36 14.38
CA ALA A 128 -5.06 31.31 13.01
C ALA A 128 -4.61 30.05 12.27
N ALA A 129 -3.33 29.68 12.40
CA ALA A 129 -2.80 28.44 11.84
C ALA A 129 -3.45 27.20 12.48
N CYS A 130 -3.68 27.21 13.80
CA CYS A 130 -4.38 26.14 14.49
C CYS A 130 -5.84 26.01 14.05
N SER A 131 -6.55 27.12 13.82
CA SER A 131 -7.92 27.13 13.29
C SER A 131 -7.99 26.47 11.92
N LEU A 132 -7.09 26.84 11.00
CA LEU A 132 -6.99 26.23 9.67
C LEU A 132 -6.67 24.72 9.74
N MET A 133 -5.74 24.30 10.61
CA MET A 133 -5.42 22.90 10.81
C MET A 133 -6.60 22.11 11.37
N LYS A 134 -7.37 22.68 12.32
CA LYS A 134 -8.60 22.08 12.84
C LYS A 134 -9.65 21.92 11.74
N GLN A 135 -9.82 22.92 10.87
CA GLN A 135 -10.73 22.83 9.71
C GLN A 135 -10.28 21.73 8.73
N LYS A 136 -8.98 21.60 8.45
CA LYS A 136 -8.48 20.49 7.63
C LYS A 136 -8.73 19.14 8.30
N MET A 137 -8.60 19.07 9.64
CA MET A 137 -8.85 17.86 10.41
C MET A 137 -10.32 17.44 10.36
N THR A 138 -11.27 18.38 10.44
CA THR A 138 -12.71 18.05 10.30
C THR A 138 -13.02 17.51 8.90
N ALA A 139 -12.43 18.09 7.85
CA ALA A 139 -12.56 17.57 6.49
C ALA A 139 -12.03 16.13 6.35
N GLN A 140 -10.86 15.83 6.93
CA GLN A 140 -10.28 14.47 6.93
C GLN A 140 -11.14 13.48 7.73
N ASN A 141 -11.73 13.89 8.86
CA ASN A 141 -12.66 13.05 9.62
C ASN A 141 -13.92 12.70 8.83
N ASN A 142 -14.48 13.67 8.10
CA ASN A 142 -15.64 13.43 7.22
C ASN A 142 -15.28 12.45 6.09
N LEU A 143 -14.10 12.62 5.48
CA LEU A 143 -13.59 11.69 4.49
C LEU A 143 -13.43 10.29 5.06
N LEU A 144 -12.84 10.16 6.25
CA LEU A 144 -12.67 8.88 6.94
C LEU A 144 -14.01 8.18 7.14
N LYS A 145 -15.02 8.90 7.64
CA LYS A 145 -16.38 8.38 7.82
C LYS A 145 -16.97 7.85 6.51
N ASN A 146 -16.77 8.57 5.41
CA ASN A 146 -17.23 8.14 4.09
C ASN A 146 -16.51 6.88 3.59
N LEU A 147 -15.20 6.77 3.82
CA LEU A 147 -14.41 5.59 3.45
C LEU A 147 -14.80 4.37 4.28
N GLU A 148 -14.99 4.52 5.59
CA GLU A 148 -15.45 3.43 6.46
C GLU A 148 -16.88 2.96 6.08
N ALA A 149 -17.74 3.88 5.63
CA ALA A 149 -19.04 3.49 5.07
C ALA A 149 -18.90 2.70 3.76
N LYS A 150 -17.94 3.04 2.89
CA LYS A 150 -17.64 2.27 1.67
C LYS A 150 -17.09 0.88 2.00
N GLU A 151 -16.15 0.79 2.95
CA GLU A 151 -15.57 -0.48 3.41
C GLU A 151 -16.63 -1.45 3.92
N ARG A 152 -17.59 -0.95 4.72
CA ARG A 152 -18.74 -1.75 5.19
C ARG A 152 -19.58 -2.28 4.03
N ARG A 153 -19.93 -1.42 3.06
CA ARG A 153 -20.73 -1.84 1.88
C ARG A 153 -20.05 -2.94 1.08
N ILE A 154 -18.75 -2.81 0.82
CA ILE A 154 -17.98 -3.81 0.07
C ILE A 154 -17.89 -5.12 0.88
N SER A 155 -17.70 -5.03 2.20
CA SER A 155 -17.67 -6.20 3.09
C SER A 155 -18.98 -6.98 3.05
N ASP A 156 -20.11 -6.28 3.10
CA ASP A 156 -21.44 -6.86 3.04
C ASP A 156 -21.69 -7.55 1.68
N GLU A 157 -21.25 -6.94 0.58
CA GLU A 157 -21.36 -7.54 -0.76
C GLU A 157 -20.51 -8.81 -0.90
N ILE A 158 -19.28 -8.79 -0.39
CA ILE A 158 -18.40 -9.97 -0.35
C ILE A 158 -19.06 -11.10 0.44
N ASN A 159 -19.64 -10.80 1.61
CA ASN A 159 -20.31 -11.80 2.44
C ASN A 159 -21.58 -12.35 1.79
N LYS A 160 -22.38 -11.50 1.13
CA LYS A 160 -23.56 -11.92 0.35
C LYS A 160 -23.18 -12.90 -0.75
N LYS A 161 -22.10 -12.62 -1.50
CA LYS A 161 -21.59 -13.52 -2.55
C LYS A 161 -21.08 -14.85 -1.97
N LYS A 162 -20.41 -14.83 -0.82
CA LYS A 162 -19.98 -16.06 -0.13
C LYS A 162 -21.17 -16.92 0.30
N ASN A 163 -22.21 -16.31 0.86
CA ASN A 163 -23.41 -17.03 1.32
C ASN A 163 -24.21 -17.62 0.15
N HIS A 164 -24.38 -16.86 -0.95
CA HIS A 164 -25.02 -17.38 -2.16
C HIS A 164 -24.29 -18.62 -2.70
N LYS A 165 -22.95 -18.58 -2.78
CA LYS A 165 -22.15 -19.73 -3.23
C LYS A 165 -22.33 -20.96 -2.34
N LYS A 166 -22.49 -20.79 -1.02
CA LYS A 166 -22.75 -21.92 -0.10
C LYS A 166 -24.10 -22.58 -0.36
N ILE A 167 -25.14 -21.81 -0.64
CA ILE A 167 -26.50 -22.33 -0.88
C ILE A 167 -26.59 -23.01 -2.25
N ALA A 168 -25.93 -22.48 -3.28
CA ALA A 168 -25.98 -23.01 -4.64
C ALA A 168 -25.19 -24.33 -4.87
N ILE A 169 -24.54 -24.88 -3.84
CA ILE A 169 -23.77 -26.14 -3.92
C ILE A 169 -24.59 -27.34 -3.39
N PHE A 170 -25.78 -27.11 -2.83
CA PHE A 170 -26.74 -28.15 -2.41
C PHE A 170 -27.85 -28.28 -3.45
#